data_AF-A0A2P6QE68-F1
#
_entry.id   AF-A0A2P6QE68-F1
#
_cell.length_a   1.000
_cell.length_b   1.000
_cell.length_c   1.000
_cell.angle_alpha   90.00
_cell.angle_beta   90.00
_cell.angle_gamma   90.00
#
_symmetry.space_group_name_H-M   'P 1'
#
loop_
_entity.id
_entity.type
_entity.pdbx_description
1 polymer ?
#
loop_
_entity_poly.entity_id
_entity_poly.type
_entity_poly.pdbx_seq_one_letter_code
_entity_poly.pdbx_strand_id
1 'polypeptide(L)'
;MNDWLRFSVAFWHTFRGTGADPFGAPTKNWHWVDGTYNSVAMAKRRMKANFEFIYKLGVDRWCFHDRDIDPDGKTLEVNHSLRLLLLIH
;
A
#
# COMPACT_ATOMS: atom_id res chain seq x y z
N MET A 1 -0.94 5.57 -26.50
CA MET A 1 -1.20 4.22 -25.94
C MET A 1 -1.71 4.27 -24.50
N ASN A 2 -1.31 5.26 -23.69
CA ASN A 2 -1.73 5.37 -22.27
C ASN A 2 -3.26 5.32 -22.09
N ASP A 3 -4.02 6.02 -22.93
CA ASP A 3 -5.49 6.06 -22.86
C ASP A 3 -6.16 4.70 -23.11
N TRP A 4 -5.51 3.84 -23.89
CA TRP A 4 -6.02 2.50 -24.19
C TRP A 4 -5.67 1.48 -23.10
N LEU A 5 -4.42 1.48 -22.65
CA LEU A 5 -3.93 0.47 -21.70
C LEU A 5 -4.28 0.80 -20.25
N ARG A 6 -4.29 2.09 -19.87
CA ARG A 6 -4.70 2.58 -18.54
C ARG A 6 -4.08 1.76 -17.41
N PHE A 7 -2.77 1.55 -17.49
CA PHE A 7 -2.05 0.71 -16.53
C PHE A 7 -2.28 1.17 -15.09
N SER A 8 -2.32 0.21 -14.17
CA SER A 8 -2.54 0.47 -12.75
C SER A 8 -1.60 -0.39 -11.91
N VAL A 9 -1.09 0.19 -10.82
CA VAL A 9 -0.27 -0.53 -9.84
C VAL A 9 -1.16 -1.14 -8.76
N ALA A 10 -1.07 -2.46 -8.58
CA ALA A 10 -1.75 -3.17 -7.48
C ALA A 10 -0.97 -3.01 -6.16
N PHE A 11 -1.54 -2.28 -5.21
CA PHE A 11 -0.87 -1.91 -3.96
C PHE A 11 -0.51 -3.12 -3.10
N TRP A 12 -1.42 -4.10 -2.98
CA TRP A 12 -1.22 -5.31 -2.17
C TRP A 12 0.01 -6.12 -2.60
N HIS A 13 0.16 -6.40 -3.89
CA HIS A 13 1.32 -7.15 -4.37
C HIS A 13 2.62 -6.33 -4.32
N THR A 14 2.54 -5.02 -4.55
CA THR A 14 3.72 -4.16 -4.69
C THR A 14 4.31 -3.75 -3.35
N PHE A 15 3.48 -3.30 -2.40
CA PHE A 15 3.93 -2.69 -1.14
C PHE A 15 3.60 -3.50 0.12
N ARG A 16 2.76 -4.54 0.01
CA ARG A 16 2.43 -5.47 1.11
C ARG A 16 3.01 -6.86 0.93
N GLY A 17 3.27 -7.28 -0.32
CA GLY A 17 3.81 -8.61 -0.63
C GLY A 17 5.17 -8.87 0.03
N THR A 18 5.27 -9.94 0.80
CA THR A 18 6.47 -10.33 1.57
C THR A 18 7.34 -11.36 0.85
N GLY A 19 6.84 -11.95 -0.24
CA GLY A 19 7.49 -13.07 -0.92
C GLY A 19 7.40 -14.40 -0.17
N ALA A 20 6.58 -14.47 0.89
CA ALA A 20 6.23 -15.72 1.54
C ALA A 20 5.22 -16.52 0.69
N ASP A 21 5.21 -17.82 0.90
CA ASP A 21 4.24 -18.75 0.32
C ASP A 21 3.82 -19.79 1.38
N PRO A 22 2.89 -20.73 1.09
CA PRO A 22 2.44 -21.72 2.07
C PRO A 22 3.53 -22.66 2.60
N PHE A 23 4.70 -22.71 1.96
CA PHE A 23 5.80 -23.62 2.25
C PHE A 23 7.11 -22.89 2.66
N GLY A 24 7.13 -21.55 2.60
CA GLY A 24 8.33 -20.75 2.78
C GLY A 24 8.09 -19.41 3.48
N ALA A 25 9.04 -19.03 4.33
CA ALA A 25 9.00 -17.77 5.08
C ALA A 25 9.17 -16.53 4.16
N PRO A 26 8.78 -15.33 4.63
CA PRO A 26 9.08 -14.06 3.95
C PRO A 26 10.54 -13.92 3.50
N THR A 27 10.74 -13.39 2.31
CA THR A 27 12.08 -13.16 1.72
C THR A 27 12.38 -11.67 1.47
N LYS A 28 11.35 -10.82 1.45
CA LYS A 28 11.49 -9.38 1.19
C LYS A 28 11.60 -8.58 2.48
N ASN A 29 12.67 -7.80 2.60
CA ASN A 29 12.88 -6.84 3.68
C ASN A 29 12.63 -5.41 3.19
N TRP A 30 11.44 -4.88 3.44
CA TRP A 30 11.03 -3.56 2.98
C TRP A 30 11.42 -2.44 3.95
N HIS A 31 12.01 -1.35 3.45
CA HIS A 31 12.41 -0.19 4.27
C HIS A 31 11.26 0.54 4.98
N TRP A 32 10.02 0.39 4.50
CA TRP A 32 8.83 0.96 5.14
C TRP A 32 8.27 0.10 6.27
N VAL A 33 8.80 -1.11 6.49
CA VAL A 33 8.41 -2.02 7.58
C VAL A 33 9.43 -1.93 8.70
N ASP A 34 8.99 -1.62 9.92
CA ASP A 34 9.84 -1.42 11.10
C ASP A 34 9.58 -2.40 12.25
N GLY A 35 8.83 -3.47 11.98
CA GLY A 35 8.44 -4.46 13.00
C GLY A 35 7.24 -4.04 13.85
N THR A 36 6.74 -2.80 13.76
CA THR A 36 5.47 -2.44 14.39
C THR A 36 4.31 -3.06 13.61
N TYR A 37 3.46 -3.83 14.29
CA TYR A 37 2.33 -4.48 13.62
C TYR A 37 1.33 -3.43 13.13
N ASN A 38 1.18 -3.39 11.80
CA ASN A 38 0.19 -2.59 11.07
C ASN A 38 -0.01 -1.14 11.55
N SER A 39 1.05 -0.40 11.89
CA SER A 39 0.91 0.97 12.40
C SER A 39 0.53 2.01 11.33
N VAL A 40 -0.15 3.09 11.73
CA VAL A 40 -0.45 4.25 10.85
C VAL A 40 0.81 4.87 10.27
N ALA A 41 1.91 4.90 11.04
CA ALA A 41 3.20 5.40 10.58
C ALA A 41 3.78 4.54 9.45
N MET A 42 3.65 3.21 9.54
CA MET A 42 4.02 2.28 8.47
C MET A 42 3.12 2.45 7.23
N ALA A 43 1.81 2.60 7.41
CA ALA A 43 0.89 2.86 6.31
C ALA A 43 1.24 4.16 5.54
N LYS A 44 1.55 5.25 6.26
CA LYS A 44 2.04 6.51 5.65
C LYS A 44 3.35 6.33 4.87
N ARG A 45 4.30 5.53 5.38
CA ARG A 45 5.55 5.23 4.66
C ARG A 45 5.31 4.42 3.37
N ARG A 46 4.42 3.42 3.41
CA ARG A 46 4.02 2.68 2.20
C ARG A 46 3.37 3.60 1.17
N MET A 47 2.53 4.52 1.61
CA MET A 47 1.87 5.47 0.72
C MET A 47 2.88 6.39 0.02
N LYS A 48 3.90 6.89 0.75
CA LYS A 48 5.00 7.66 0.15
C LYS A 48 5.76 6.84 -0.90
N ALA A 49 6.07 5.58 -0.59
CA ALA A 49 6.72 4.68 -1.54
C ALA A 49 5.87 4.41 -2.79
N ASN A 50 4.55 4.26 -2.63
CA ASN A 50 3.61 4.11 -3.75
C ASN A 50 3.62 5.32 -4.68
N PHE A 51 3.45 6.53 -4.15
CA PHE A 51 3.44 7.75 -4.96
C PHE A 51 4.78 8.01 -5.65
N GLU A 52 5.91 7.73 -4.98
CA GLU A 52 7.24 7.81 -5.60
C GLU A 52 7.38 6.80 -6.74
N PHE A 53 6.91 5.56 -6.54
CA PHE A 53 7.00 4.48 -7.52
C PHE A 53 6.14 4.75 -8.76
N ILE A 54 4.88 5.13 -8.60
CA ILE A 54 3.98 5.39 -9.74
C ILE A 54 4.44 6.62 -10.54
N TYR A 55 5.00 7.64 -9.86
CA TYR A 55 5.61 8.80 -10.52
C TYR A 55 6.79 8.38 -11.40
N LYS A 56 7.70 7.55 -10.88
CA LYS A 56 8.86 7.04 -11.63
C LYS A 56 8.46 6.11 -12.79
N LEU A 57 7.37 5.37 -12.66
CA LEU A 57 6.83 4.53 -13.74
C LEU A 57 6.05 5.31 -14.80
N GLY A 58 5.68 6.57 -14.55
CA GLY A 58 4.80 7.33 -15.43
C GLY A 58 3.36 6.77 -15.49
N VAL A 59 2.90 6.17 -14.39
CA VAL A 59 1.56 5.57 -14.26
C VAL A 59 0.69 6.48 -13.39
N ASP A 60 -0.55 6.71 -13.81
CA ASP A 60 -1.51 7.61 -13.17
C ASP A 60 -2.55 6.90 -12.29
N ARG A 61 -2.56 5.56 -12.29
CA ARG A 61 -3.56 4.74 -11.60
C ARG A 61 -2.93 3.73 -10.66
N TRP A 62 -3.66 3.42 -9.61
CA TRP A 62 -3.33 2.37 -8.66
C TRP A 62 -4.62 1.81 -8.05
N CYS A 63 -4.57 0.56 -7.61
CA CYS A 63 -5.68 -0.13 -6.98
C CYS A 63 -5.26 -0.60 -5.58
N PHE A 64 -6.21 -0.61 -4.63
CA PHE A 64 -5.97 -1.02 -3.25
C PHE A 64 -7.20 -1.70 -2.66
N HIS A 65 -7.00 -2.58 -1.67
CA HIS A 65 -8.01 -2.91 -0.68
C HIS A 65 -7.91 -1.92 0.48
N ASP A 66 -9.02 -1.69 1.18
CA ASP A 66 -9.07 -0.86 2.39
C ASP A 66 -7.95 -1.21 3.40
N ARG A 67 -7.75 -2.51 3.67
CA ARG A 67 -6.74 -3.05 4.60
C ARG A 67 -5.30 -2.95 4.11
N ASP A 68 -5.08 -2.62 2.84
CA ASP A 68 -3.73 -2.39 2.34
C ASP A 68 -3.18 -1.04 2.82
N ILE A 69 -4.07 -0.07 3.01
CA ILE A 69 -3.73 1.33 3.23
C ILE A 69 -4.14 1.85 4.61
N ASP A 70 -5.15 1.27 5.27
CA ASP A 70 -5.60 1.67 6.60
C ASP A 70 -5.41 0.52 7.62
N PRO A 71 -4.67 0.76 8.71
CA PRO A 71 -4.61 -0.15 9.85
C PRO A 71 -5.97 -0.53 10.44
N ASP A 72 -6.03 -1.71 11.05
CA ASP A 72 -7.22 -2.14 11.80
C ASP A 72 -7.42 -1.29 13.05
N GLY A 73 -8.56 -0.60 13.11
CA GLY A 73 -9.11 -0.02 14.32
C GLY A 73 -9.70 -1.10 15.23
N LYS A 74 -9.81 -0.80 16.54
CA LYS A 74 -10.43 -1.72 17.51
C LYS A 74 -11.94 -1.94 17.27
N THR A 75 -12.59 -1.00 16.57
CA THR A 75 -14.01 -1.08 16.20
C THR A 75 -14.19 -0.58 14.76
N LEU A 76 -15.36 -0.83 14.18
CA LEU A 76 -15.70 -0.37 12.83
C LEU A 76 -15.72 1.17 12.73
N GLU A 77 -16.14 1.85 13.80
CA GLU A 77 -16.23 3.31 13.86
C GLU A 77 -14.85 3.98 13.83
N VAL A 78 -13.81 3.29 14.34
CA VAL A 78 -12.43 3.79 14.39
C VAL A 78 -11.64 3.41 13.13
N ASN A 79 -12.22 2.62 12.22
CA ASN A 79 -11.54 1.93 11.11
C ASN A 79 -11.21 2.80 9.88
N HIS A 80 -10.99 4.10 10.06
CA HIS A 80 -10.91 5.09 8.99
C HIS A 80 -9.85 6.17 9.22
N SER A 81 -8.77 5.83 9.93
CA SER A 81 -7.75 6.77 10.34
C SER A 81 -7.02 7.45 9.17
N LEU A 82 -7.02 6.81 7.98
CA LEU A 82 -6.36 7.30 6.77
C LEU A 82 -7.32 7.66 5.63
N ARG A 83 -8.64 7.61 5.87
CA ARG A 83 -9.67 7.88 4.85
C ARG A 83 -9.57 9.28 4.23
N LEU A 84 -9.05 10.26 4.98
CA LEU A 84 -8.83 11.64 4.51
C LEU A 84 -7.60 11.80 3.60
N LEU A 85 -6.61 10.88 3.67
CA LEU A 85 -5.41 10.98 2.84
C LEU A 85 -5.67 10.65 1.36
N LEU A 86 -6.74 9.92 1.07
CA LEU A 86 -7.13 9.50 -0.28
C LEU A 86 -7.73 10.62 -1.14
N LEU A 87 -8.09 11.77 -0.56
CA LEU A 87 -8.76 12.86 -1.26
C LEU A 87 -7.82 13.94 -1.82
N ILE A 88 -6.50 13.76 -1.70
CA ILE A 88 -5.52 14.86 -1.93
C ILE A 88 -4.68 14.68 -3.21
N HIS A 89 -4.80 13.57 -3.95
CA HIS A 89 -4.06 13.35 -5.21
C HIS A 89 -4.99 12.75 -6.26
#